data_AF-A0A7V3BSH8-F1
#
_entry.id   AF-A0A7V3BSH8-F1
#
_cell.length_a   1.000
_cell.length_b   1.000
_cell.length_c   1.000
_cell.angle_alpha   90.00
_cell.angle_beta   90.00
_cell.angle_gamma   90.00
#
_symmetry.space_group_name_H-M   'P 1'
#
loop_
_entity.id
_entity.type
_entity.pdbx_description
1 polymer ?
#
loop_
_entity_poly.entity_id
_entity_poly.type
_entity_poly.pdbx_seq_one_letter_code
_entity_poly.pdbx_strand_id
1 'polypeptide(L)'
;MDQELIPLSEAKTRLHELVRSLEGRDLVLIRHGRPVGALLGFGRYRELLDLAGRARTEAPPAGLDPGVRAELARVCEARGVTRLVLFGSAARGEAGPSSDLDLLVRFRPMPPRERADALFGLQDDLERLLGRVVDLVEEQALDNPYLRRSIERAHAVLYEAA
;
A
#
# COMPACT_ATOMS: atom_id res chain seq x y z
N MET A 1 3.80 -14.27 -22.22
CA MET A 1 3.22 -13.11 -21.52
C MET A 1 1.81 -12.96 -22.06
N ASP A 2 0.83 -13.39 -21.27
CA ASP A 2 -0.57 -13.50 -21.69
C ASP A 2 -1.25 -12.16 -21.36
N GLN A 3 -1.56 -11.37 -22.39
CA GLN A 3 -2.16 -10.04 -22.25
C GLN A 3 -3.54 -10.05 -22.89
N GLU A 4 -4.55 -9.66 -22.11
CA GLU A 4 -5.92 -9.59 -22.59
C GLU A 4 -6.27 -8.14 -22.95
N LEU A 5 -6.77 -7.95 -24.16
CA LEU A 5 -7.09 -6.65 -24.72
C LEU A 5 -8.55 -6.32 -24.46
N ILE A 6 -8.82 -5.26 -23.72
CA ILE A 6 -10.19 -4.88 -23.32
C ILE A 6 -10.55 -3.48 -23.85
N PRO A 7 -11.67 -3.32 -24.56
CA PRO A 7 -12.18 -2.01 -24.95
C PRO A 7 -12.45 -1.13 -23.72
N LEU A 8 -12.04 0.14 -23.78
CA LEU A 8 -12.21 1.07 -22.67
C LEU A 8 -13.68 1.24 -22.22
N SER A 9 -14.63 1.11 -23.14
CA SER A 9 -16.07 1.15 -22.83
C SER A 9 -16.53 -0.03 -21.97
N GLU A 10 -15.94 -1.20 -22.17
CA GLU A 10 -16.24 -2.41 -21.40
C GLU A 10 -15.57 -2.38 -20.02
N ALA A 11 -14.32 -1.95 -19.97
CA ALA A 11 -13.57 -1.83 -18.72
C ALA A 11 -14.26 -0.91 -17.70
N LYS A 12 -14.90 0.18 -18.17
CA LYS A 12 -15.66 1.10 -17.31
C LYS A 12 -16.85 0.45 -16.62
N THR A 13 -17.52 -0.49 -17.28
CA THR A 13 -18.75 -1.11 -16.77
C THR A 13 -18.47 -2.29 -15.85
N ARG A 14 -17.33 -2.97 -16.03
CA ARG A 14 -17.01 -4.24 -15.36
C ARG A 14 -15.73 -4.20 -14.53
N LEU A 15 -15.25 -3.01 -14.17
CA LEU A 15 -13.96 -2.82 -13.48
C LEU A 15 -13.80 -3.76 -12.27
N HIS A 16 -14.84 -3.93 -11.46
CA HIS A 16 -14.81 -4.77 -10.27
C HIS A 16 -14.61 -6.27 -10.59
N GLU A 17 -15.23 -6.78 -11.66
CA GLU A 17 -15.04 -8.16 -12.12
C GLU A 17 -13.66 -8.36 -12.72
N LEU A 18 -13.22 -7.39 -13.55
CA LEU A 18 -11.93 -7.42 -14.20
C LEU A 18 -10.81 -7.47 -13.18
N VAL A 19 -10.86 -6.63 -12.15
CA VAL A 19 -9.88 -6.59 -11.05
C VAL A 19 -9.81 -7.93 -10.30
N ARG A 20 -10.94 -8.62 -10.11
CA ARG A 20 -10.95 -9.96 -9.49
C ARG A 20 -10.35 -11.04 -10.37
N SER A 21 -10.40 -10.87 -11.69
CA SER A 21 -9.88 -11.83 -12.67
C SER A 21 -8.39 -11.66 -13.00
N LEU A 22 -7.73 -10.65 -12.43
CA LEU A 22 -6.32 -10.28 -12.63
C LEU A 22 -5.31 -11.23 -11.98
N GLU A 23 -5.67 -12.47 -11.63
CA GLU A 23 -4.80 -13.47 -10.98
C GLU A 23 -3.56 -13.81 -11.86
N GLY A 24 -2.57 -12.92 -11.90
CA GLY A 24 -1.33 -13.05 -12.67
C GLY A 24 -1.42 -12.64 -14.15
N ARG A 25 -2.52 -12.02 -14.60
CA ARG A 25 -2.70 -11.55 -15.98
C ARG A 25 -2.69 -10.03 -16.06
N ASP A 26 -2.15 -9.51 -17.16
CA ASP A 26 -2.14 -8.08 -17.46
C ASP A 26 -3.28 -7.73 -18.43
N LEU A 27 -4.01 -6.66 -18.16
CA LEU A 27 -5.03 -6.13 -19.05
C LEU A 27 -4.52 -4.88 -19.74
N VAL A 28 -4.67 -4.82 -21.06
CA VAL A 28 -4.36 -3.61 -21.83
C VAL A 28 -5.66 -2.98 -22.29
N LEU A 29 -5.86 -1.73 -21.88
CA LEU A 29 -7.03 -0.94 -22.24
C LEU A 29 -6.82 -0.32 -23.62
N ILE A 30 -7.76 -0.57 -24.53
CA ILE A 30 -7.71 -0.08 -25.91
C ILE A 30 -8.83 0.91 -26.20
N ARG A 31 -8.51 1.98 -26.93
CA ARG A 31 -9.47 2.93 -27.51
C ARG A 31 -9.12 3.20 -28.98
N HIS A 32 -10.10 3.04 -29.88
CA HIS A 32 -9.90 3.20 -31.34
C HIS A 32 -8.72 2.37 -31.89
N GLY A 33 -8.53 1.15 -31.39
CA GLY A 33 -7.44 0.26 -31.82
C GLY A 33 -6.05 0.64 -31.27
N ARG A 34 -5.94 1.62 -30.37
CA ARG A 34 -4.68 2.01 -29.74
C ARG A 34 -4.67 1.72 -28.23
N PRO A 35 -3.56 1.24 -27.66
CA PRO A 35 -3.42 1.09 -26.22
C PRO A 35 -3.40 2.47 -25.56
N VAL A 36 -4.17 2.62 -24.49
CA VAL A 36 -4.31 3.88 -23.73
C VAL A 36 -3.97 3.73 -22.26
N GLY A 37 -3.82 2.50 -21.76
CA GLY A 37 -3.44 2.20 -20.38
C GLY A 37 -3.34 0.70 -20.15
N ALA A 38 -2.81 0.30 -18.99
CA ALA A 38 -2.76 -1.10 -18.58
C ALA A 38 -3.18 -1.22 -17.11
N LEU A 39 -3.83 -2.33 -16.77
CA LEU A 39 -4.07 -2.77 -15.40
C LEU A 39 -3.19 -4.00 -15.18
N LEU A 40 -2.29 -3.91 -14.23
CA LEU A 40 -1.37 -4.99 -13.90
C LEU A 40 -1.87 -5.72 -12.66
N GLY A 41 -1.75 -7.05 -12.67
CA GLY A 41 -1.91 -7.82 -11.46
C GLY A 41 -0.85 -7.40 -10.42
N PHE A 42 -1.21 -7.46 -9.14
CA PHE A 42 -0.34 -6.95 -8.07
C PHE A 42 1.05 -7.63 -8.05
N GLY A 43 1.13 -8.93 -8.35
CA GLY A 43 2.42 -9.65 -8.47
C GLY A 43 3.31 -9.13 -9.62
N ARG A 44 2.73 -8.77 -10.75
CA ARG A 44 3.47 -8.23 -11.91
C ARG A 44 3.89 -6.78 -11.68
N TYR A 45 3.06 -6.00 -11.01
CA TYR A 45 3.41 -4.67 -10.53
C TYR A 45 4.64 -4.72 -9.61
N ARG A 46 4.70 -5.68 -8.67
CA ARG A 46 5.86 -5.91 -7.82
C ARG A 46 7.14 -6.25 -8.60
N GLU A 47 7.07 -7.18 -9.56
CA GLU A 47 8.24 -7.51 -10.41
C GLU A 47 8.77 -6.29 -11.16
N LEU A 48 7.89 -5.41 -11.65
CA LEU A 48 8.30 -4.18 -12.33
C LEU A 48 8.93 -3.16 -11.38
N LEU A 49 8.44 -3.07 -10.14
CA LEU A 49 9.05 -2.25 -9.10
C LEU A 49 10.44 -2.77 -8.71
N ASP A 50 10.58 -4.09 -8.58
CA ASP A 50 11.86 -4.75 -8.27
C ASP A 50 12.90 -4.53 -9.38
N LEU A 51 12.48 -4.56 -10.65
CA LEU A 51 13.33 -4.28 -11.82
C LEU A 51 13.75 -2.81 -11.94
N ALA A 52 12.96 -1.87 -11.39
CA ALA A 52 13.26 -0.44 -11.40
C ALA A 52 14.32 -0.04 -10.35
N GLY A 53 14.66 -0.94 -9.43
CA GLY A 53 15.85 -0.88 -8.57
C GLY A 53 15.75 0.03 -7.35
N ARG A 54 15.86 -0.56 -6.15
CA ARG A 54 16.77 -0.11 -5.07
C ARG A 54 16.83 -1.09 -3.89
N ALA A 55 18.05 -1.58 -3.68
CA ALA A 55 18.69 -2.11 -2.48
C ALA A 55 17.87 -2.34 -1.19
N ARG A 56 17.84 -3.63 -0.80
CA ARG A 56 18.24 -4.21 0.50
C ARG A 56 18.60 -3.20 1.60
N THR A 57 17.96 -3.32 2.76
CA THR A 57 18.54 -2.98 4.09
C THR A 57 17.65 -3.59 5.16
N GLU A 58 18.11 -4.54 5.97
CA GLU A 58 17.46 -5.25 7.11
C GLU A 58 16.15 -4.71 7.72
N ALA A 59 15.29 -5.62 8.20
CA ALA A 59 13.98 -5.31 8.79
C ALA A 59 14.13 -4.30 9.96
N PRO A 60 13.24 -3.30 10.09
CA PRO A 60 13.16 -2.58 11.34
C PRO A 60 12.67 -3.58 12.41
N PRO A 61 13.45 -3.87 13.46
CA PRO A 61 12.88 -4.54 14.62
C PRO A 61 11.81 -3.62 15.21
N ALA A 62 10.97 -4.14 16.11
CA ALA A 62 9.92 -3.41 16.80
C ALA A 62 10.37 -2.11 17.55
N GLY A 63 11.62 -1.67 17.42
CA GLY A 63 12.11 -0.33 17.74
C GLY A 63 12.61 0.41 16.50
N LEU A 64 11.81 1.34 15.97
CA LEU A 64 12.29 2.39 15.07
C LEU A 64 13.34 3.24 15.80
N ASP A 65 14.44 3.56 15.12
CA ASP A 65 15.44 4.53 15.59
C ASP A 65 14.73 5.84 16.01
N PRO A 66 15.12 6.48 17.14
CA PRO A 66 14.50 7.72 17.59
C PRO A 66 14.44 8.84 16.54
N GLY A 67 15.45 8.95 15.67
CA GLY A 67 15.47 9.91 14.56
C GLY A 67 14.45 9.58 13.47
N VAL A 68 14.31 8.29 13.15
CA VAL A 68 13.28 7.80 12.22
C VAL A 68 11.88 8.02 12.81
N ARG A 69 11.71 7.84 14.11
CA ARG A 69 10.43 8.08 14.80
C ARG A 69 10.01 9.55 14.77
N ALA A 70 10.97 10.46 14.96
CA ALA A 70 10.70 11.90 14.88
C ALA A 70 10.26 12.31 13.46
N GLU A 71 10.95 11.82 12.42
CA GLU A 71 10.59 12.13 11.04
C GLU A 71 9.25 11.46 10.64
N LEU A 72 9.01 10.23 11.10
CA LEU A 72 7.73 9.54 10.93
C LEU A 72 6.57 10.36 11.52
N ALA A 73 6.74 10.92 12.72
CA ALA A 73 5.74 11.78 13.33
C ALA A 73 5.46 13.03 12.47
N ARG A 74 6.51 13.69 11.95
CA ARG A 74 6.35 14.86 11.07
C ARG A 74 5.60 14.54 9.79
N VAL A 75 5.94 13.41 9.14
CA VAL A 75 5.24 12.92 7.95
C VAL A 75 3.77 12.64 8.27
N CYS A 76 3.50 11.96 9.39
CA CYS A 76 2.15 11.66 9.83
C CYS A 76 1.32 12.93 10.08
N GLU A 77 1.87 13.90 10.81
CA GLU A 77 1.23 15.19 11.08
C GLU A 77 0.92 15.96 9.79
N ALA A 78 1.89 16.07 8.89
CA ALA A 78 1.76 16.78 7.62
C ALA A 78 0.65 16.20 6.73
N ARG A 79 0.42 14.89 6.80
CA ARG A 79 -0.61 14.16 6.04
C ARG A 79 -1.94 14.02 6.79
N GLY A 80 -2.06 14.57 8.01
CA GLY A 80 -3.29 14.50 8.80
C GLY A 80 -3.59 13.10 9.35
N VAL A 81 -2.55 12.28 9.55
CA VAL A 81 -2.66 10.99 10.22
C VAL A 81 -2.92 11.21 11.71
N THR A 82 -3.85 10.44 12.25
CA THR A 82 -4.16 10.39 13.70
C THR A 82 -3.63 9.12 14.36
N ARG A 83 -3.44 8.05 13.57
CA ARG A 83 -2.90 6.78 14.06
C ARG A 83 -2.22 6.02 12.93
N LEU A 84 -1.04 5.45 13.20
CA LEU A 84 -0.31 4.57 12.31
C LEU A 84 0.14 3.33 13.07
N VAL A 85 -0.20 2.15 12.57
CA VAL A 85 0.04 0.88 13.24
C VAL A 85 0.71 -0.10 12.29
N LEU A 86 1.84 -0.66 12.69
CA LEU A 86 2.44 -1.82 12.01
C LEU A 86 1.68 -3.07 12.40
N PHE A 87 1.30 -3.88 11.42
CA PHE A 87 0.70 -5.19 11.66
C PHE A 87 1.36 -6.26 10.78
N GLY A 88 0.81 -7.47 10.77
CA GLY A 88 1.26 -8.52 9.85
C GLY A 88 2.57 -9.19 10.26
N SER A 89 3.30 -9.71 9.27
CA SER A 89 4.53 -10.51 9.49
C SER A 89 5.66 -9.70 10.11
N ALA A 90 5.74 -8.40 9.80
CA ALA A 90 6.70 -7.48 10.40
C ALA A 90 6.46 -7.29 11.90
N ALA A 91 5.20 -7.13 12.32
CA ALA A 91 4.85 -7.08 13.73
C ALA A 91 5.11 -8.40 14.48
N ARG A 92 5.11 -9.55 13.77
CA ARG A 92 5.41 -10.88 14.33
C ARG A 92 6.91 -11.24 14.34
N GLY A 93 7.77 -10.39 13.77
CA GLY A 93 9.19 -10.70 13.60
C GLY A 93 9.46 -11.81 12.56
N GLU A 94 8.47 -12.12 11.73
CA GLU A 94 8.55 -13.12 10.66
C GLU A 94 8.86 -12.49 9.29
N ALA A 95 8.94 -11.16 9.22
CA ALA A 95 9.26 -10.44 7.99
C ALA A 95 10.68 -10.76 7.51
N GLY A 96 10.79 -11.21 6.27
CA GLY A 96 12.05 -11.39 5.59
C GLY A 96 12.59 -10.06 5.04
N PRO A 97 13.82 -10.06 4.48
CA PRO A 97 14.44 -8.85 3.95
C PRO A 97 13.70 -8.18 2.79
N SER A 98 12.84 -8.92 2.09
CA SER A 98 12.01 -8.47 0.97
C SER A 98 10.53 -8.34 1.32
N SER A 99 10.17 -8.50 2.60
CA SER A 99 8.78 -8.35 3.02
C SER A 99 8.37 -6.88 3.06
N ASP A 100 7.17 -6.62 2.57
CA ASP A 100 6.55 -5.31 2.63
C ASP A 100 6.17 -4.98 4.09
N LEU A 101 5.99 -3.69 4.40
CA LEU A 101 5.50 -3.24 5.70
C LEU A 101 4.00 -3.01 5.64
N ASP A 102 3.24 -3.89 6.28
CA ASP A 102 1.79 -3.76 6.42
C ASP A 102 1.45 -2.70 7.46
N LEU A 103 0.96 -1.54 7.02
CA LEU A 103 0.65 -0.40 7.87
C LEU A 103 -0.84 -0.05 7.81
N LEU A 104 -1.44 0.10 8.98
CA LEU A 104 -2.79 0.57 9.13
C LEU A 104 -2.79 2.04 9.50
N VAL A 105 -3.54 2.84 8.75
CA VAL A 105 -3.62 4.29 8.94
C VAL A 105 -5.03 4.73 9.29
N ARG A 106 -5.14 5.67 10.22
CA ARG A 106 -6.35 6.46 10.46
C ARG A 106 -6.07 7.92 10.20
N PHE A 107 -6.79 8.52 9.26
CA PHE A 107 -6.74 9.96 9.02
C PHE A 107 -7.76 10.72 9.87
N ARG A 108 -7.50 12.01 10.11
CA ARG A 108 -8.51 12.95 10.58
C ARG A 108 -9.64 13.08 9.53
N PRO A 109 -10.85 13.52 9.92
CA PRO A 109 -11.91 13.79 8.96
C PRO A 109 -11.45 14.79 7.89
N MET A 110 -11.54 14.39 6.63
CA MET A 110 -11.20 15.22 5.46
C MET A 110 -12.01 14.78 4.23
N PRO A 111 -12.17 15.65 3.21
CA PRO A 111 -12.87 15.34 1.96
C PRO A 111 -12.23 14.15 1.21
N PRO A 112 -13.00 13.36 0.43
CA PRO A 112 -12.48 12.17 -0.24
C PRO A 112 -11.26 12.41 -1.14
N ARG A 113 -11.23 13.55 -1.84
CA ARG A 113 -10.09 13.92 -2.71
C ARG A 113 -8.82 14.19 -1.91
N GLU A 114 -8.92 15.02 -0.86
CA GLU A 114 -7.81 15.33 0.03
C GLU A 114 -7.28 14.06 0.71
N ARG A 115 -8.19 13.14 1.05
CA ARG A 115 -7.83 11.84 1.61
C ARG A 115 -7.04 10.96 0.66
N ALA A 116 -7.49 10.85 -0.59
CA ALA A 116 -6.76 10.09 -1.59
C ALA A 116 -5.34 10.67 -1.78
N ASP A 117 -5.24 11.99 -1.89
CA ASP A 117 -3.95 12.68 -2.01
C ASP A 117 -3.06 12.46 -0.76
N ALA A 118 -3.65 12.46 0.43
CA ALA A 118 -2.95 12.17 1.69
C ALA A 118 -2.49 10.72 1.79
N LEU A 119 -3.30 9.76 1.33
CA LEU A 119 -2.99 8.33 1.35
C LEU A 119 -1.79 8.01 0.44
N PHE A 120 -1.85 8.41 -0.83
CA PHE A 120 -0.75 8.18 -1.77
C PHE A 120 0.51 8.93 -1.36
N GLY A 121 0.36 10.19 -0.93
CA GLY A 121 1.49 10.97 -0.45
C GLY A 121 2.12 10.39 0.81
N LEU A 122 1.33 9.84 1.74
CA LEU A 122 1.84 9.17 2.93
C LEU A 122 2.59 7.90 2.57
N GLN A 123 2.07 7.09 1.64
CA GLN A 123 2.75 5.88 1.18
C GLN A 123 4.13 6.22 0.62
N ASP A 124 4.23 7.17 -0.31
CA ASP A 124 5.51 7.62 -0.90
C ASP A 124 6.48 8.17 0.15
N ASP A 125 5.99 8.91 1.15
CA ASP A 125 6.80 9.46 2.23
C ASP A 125 7.35 8.34 3.14
N LEU A 126 6.50 7.37 3.51
CA LEU A 126 6.88 6.25 4.36
C LEU A 126 7.85 5.30 3.65
N GLU A 127 7.66 5.01 2.37
CA GLU A 127 8.58 4.15 1.61
C GLU A 127 9.97 4.78 1.51
N ARG A 128 10.03 6.09 1.28
CA ARG A 128 11.30 6.84 1.28
C ARG A 128 11.96 6.87 2.65
N LEU A 129 11.18 7.03 3.71
CA LEU A 129 11.69 7.09 5.08
C LEU A 129 12.20 5.72 5.56
N LEU A 130 11.46 4.65 5.25
CA LEU A 130 11.71 3.30 5.77
C LEU A 130 12.58 2.45 4.83
N GLY A 131 12.80 2.89 3.59
CA GLY A 131 13.58 2.14 2.59
C GLY A 131 12.94 0.78 2.24
N ARG A 132 11.61 0.72 2.31
CA ARG A 132 10.80 -0.50 2.17
C ARG A 132 9.52 -0.18 1.44
N VAL A 133 9.01 -1.16 0.68
CA VAL A 133 7.66 -1.11 0.17
C VAL A 133 6.68 -1.11 1.34
N VAL A 134 5.69 -0.23 1.28
CA VAL A 134 4.66 -0.07 2.31
C VAL A 134 3.32 -0.45 1.71
N ASP A 135 2.62 -1.40 2.34
CA ASP A 135 1.21 -1.65 2.06
C ASP A 135 0.36 -0.90 3.07
N LEU A 136 -0.31 0.15 2.61
CA LEU A 136 -1.04 1.09 3.46
C LEU A 136 -2.54 0.83 3.38
N VAL A 137 -3.15 0.48 4.52
CA VAL A 137 -4.57 0.18 4.63
C VAL A 137 -5.25 1.18 5.55
N GLU A 138 -6.32 1.82 5.07
CA GLU A 138 -7.14 2.67 5.94
C GLU A 138 -7.95 1.86 6.96
N GLU A 139 -7.98 2.33 8.21
CA GLU A 139 -8.75 1.71 9.31
C GLU A 139 -10.26 1.61 8.98
N GLN A 140 -10.78 2.49 8.13
CA GLN A 140 -12.18 2.43 7.70
C GLN A 140 -12.48 1.25 6.75
N ALA A 141 -11.46 0.63 6.15
CA ALA A 141 -11.61 -0.58 5.35
C ALA A 141 -11.68 -1.87 6.20
N LEU A 142 -11.67 -1.76 7.55
CA LEU A 142 -11.67 -2.88 8.50
C LEU A 142 -12.99 -3.65 8.64
N ASP A 143 -13.97 -3.44 7.77
CA ASP A 143 -15.14 -4.32 7.69
C ASP A 143 -14.76 -5.76 7.27
N ASN A 144 -13.50 -6.00 6.89
CA ASN A 144 -12.95 -7.33 6.65
C ASN A 144 -12.55 -8.05 7.98
N PRO A 145 -13.27 -9.12 8.40
CA PRO A 145 -13.01 -9.82 9.66
C PRO A 145 -11.69 -10.63 9.68
N TYR A 146 -11.04 -10.86 8.54
CA TYR A 146 -9.71 -11.46 8.48
C TYR A 146 -8.62 -10.44 8.79
N LEU A 147 -8.76 -9.23 8.24
CA LEU A 147 -7.82 -8.13 8.45
C LEU A 147 -7.83 -7.71 9.93
N ARG A 148 -9.03 -7.58 10.52
CA ARG A 148 -9.22 -7.30 11.94
C ARG A 148 -8.50 -8.32 12.84
N ARG A 149 -8.65 -9.62 12.57
CA ARG A 149 -7.95 -10.69 13.30
C ARG A 149 -6.43 -10.66 13.12
N SER A 150 -5.94 -10.25 11.95
CA SER A 150 -4.49 -10.11 11.70
C SER A 150 -3.89 -9.01 12.58
N ILE A 151 -4.57 -7.86 12.68
CA ILE A 151 -4.15 -6.72 13.51
C ILE A 151 -4.22 -7.07 15.00
N GLU A 152 -5.29 -7.71 15.46
CA GLU A 152 -5.46 -8.08 16.87
C GLU A 152 -4.36 -9.04 17.38
N ARG A 153 -3.83 -9.90 16.50
CA ARG A 153 -2.82 -10.90 16.87
C ARG A 153 -1.42 -10.33 17.05
N ALA A 154 -1.04 -9.34 16.26
CA ALA A 154 0.27 -8.72 16.32
C ALA A 154 0.23 -7.32 15.70
N HIS A 155 0.37 -6.32 16.55
CA HIS A 155 0.45 -4.94 16.12
C HIS A 155 1.41 -4.13 16.99
N ALA A 156 2.03 -3.13 16.39
CA ALA A 156 2.84 -2.12 17.08
C ALA A 156 2.41 -0.73 16.64
N VAL A 157 2.05 0.13 17.60
CA VAL A 157 1.71 1.53 17.31
C VAL A 157 2.99 2.28 16.98
N LEU A 158 3.09 2.79 15.76
CA LEU A 158 4.23 3.58 15.30
C LEU A 158 4.04 5.06 15.59
N TYR A 159 2.80 5.55 15.45
CA TYR A 159 2.41 6.93 15.70
C TYR A 159 0.96 7.01 16.18
N GLU A 160 0.71 7.90 17.13
CA GLU A 160 -0.62 8.28 17.60
C GLU A 160 -0.60 9.76 17.95
N ALA A 161 -1.54 10.53 17.39
CA ALA A 161 -1.67 11.94 17.70
C ALA A 161 -2.12 12.11 19.17
N ALA A 162 -1.54 13.10 19.85
CA ALA A 162 -1.88 13.44 21.24
C ALA A 162 -3.29 14.03 21.39
#